data_AF-A0A968SE47-F1
#
_entry.id   AF-A0A968SE47-F1
#
_cell.length_a   1.000
_cell.length_b   1.000
_cell.length_c   1.000
_cell.angle_alpha   90.00
_cell.angle_beta   90.00
_cell.angle_gamma   90.00
#
_symmetry.space_group_name_H-M   'P 1'
#
loop_
_entity.id
_entity.type
_entity.pdbx_description
1 polymer ?
#
loop_
_entity_poly.entity_id
_entity_poly.type
_entity_poly.pdbx_seq_one_letter_code
_entity_poly.pdbx_strand_id
1 'polypeptide(L)'
;AANQEDLGSLEVLQRYNHWRRPENFVILGFTDLLDRFFSYQFLPLIFLRRLGLFALRHIPPLKSFALRLMTGLLGRSPNLTSKKL
;
A
#
# COMPACT_ATOMS: atom_id res chain seq x y z
N ALA A 1 19.63 6.40 26.35
CA ALA A 1 20.04 5.02 26.02
C ALA A 1 19.01 4.49 25.03
N ALA A 2 19.41 4.16 23.80
CA ALA A 2 18.54 3.45 22.88
C ALA A 2 18.41 2.03 23.42
N ASN A 3 17.20 1.61 23.78
CA ASN A 3 16.97 0.23 24.22
C ASN A 3 17.43 -0.70 23.10
N GLN A 4 18.50 -1.45 23.32
CA GLN A 4 18.94 -2.52 22.43
C GLN A 4 17.97 -3.69 22.61
N GLU A 5 16.74 -3.51 22.17
CA GLU A 5 15.76 -4.60 22.08
C GLU A 5 16.20 -5.54 20.96
N ASP A 6 16.21 -6.85 21.26
CA ASP A 6 16.48 -7.87 20.25
C ASP A 6 15.41 -7.82 19.16
N LEU A 7 15.83 -7.53 17.93
CA LEU A 7 14.96 -7.44 16.75
C LEU A 7 14.25 -8.77 16.46
N GLY A 8 14.84 -9.89 16.86
CA GLY A 8 14.27 -11.23 16.74
C GLY A 8 13.30 -11.61 17.86
N SER A 9 13.19 -10.79 18.91
CA SER A 9 12.30 -11.09 20.03
C SER A 9 10.82 -11.09 19.59
N LEU A 10 10.05 -12.03 20.15
CA LEU A 10 8.64 -12.19 19.81
C LEU A 10 7.84 -10.91 20.08
N GLU A 11 8.17 -10.18 21.14
CA GLU A 11 7.52 -8.92 21.51
C GLU A 11 7.73 -7.83 20.45
N VAL A 12 8.96 -7.66 19.96
CA VAL A 12 9.28 -6.71 18.88
C VAL A 12 8.58 -7.11 17.58
N LEU A 13 8.59 -8.40 17.23
CA LEU A 13 7.93 -8.91 16.04
C LEU A 13 6.41 -8.76 16.10
N GLN A 14 5.78 -9.00 17.25
CA GLN A 14 4.34 -8.82 17.43
C GLN A 14 3.95 -7.35 17.30
N ARG A 15 4.72 -6.44 17.89
CA ARG A 15 4.51 -4.99 17.77
C ARG A 15 4.66 -4.51 16.33
N TYR A 16 5.70 -4.98 15.63
CA TYR A 16 5.91 -4.69 14.21
C TYR A 16 4.77 -5.25 13.35
N ASN A 17 4.36 -6.49 13.60
CA ASN A 17 3.29 -7.14 12.86
C ASN A 17 1.97 -6.41 13.04
N HIS A 18 1.62 -6.01 14.27
CA HIS A 18 0.42 -5.23 14.54
C HIS A 18 0.44 -3.87 13.82
N TRP A 19 1.60 -3.23 13.76
CA TRP A 19 1.78 -1.97 13.05
C TRP A 19 1.64 -2.12 11.52
N ARG A 20 2.19 -3.18 10.92
CA ARG A 20 2.15 -3.42 9.45
C ARG A 20 0.89 -4.09 8.94
N ARG A 21 0.17 -4.84 9.78
CA ARG A 21 -1.07 -5.54 9.42
C ARG A 21 -2.04 -4.71 8.57
N PRO A 22 -2.41 -3.46 8.93
CA PRO A 22 -3.35 -2.69 8.13
C PRO A 22 -2.79 -2.33 6.75
N GLU A 23 -1.52 -1.92 6.66
CA GLU A 23 -0.86 -1.58 5.39
C GLU A 23 -0.77 -2.80 4.47
N ASN A 24 -0.38 -3.95 5.03
CA ASN A 24 -0.33 -5.22 4.30
C ASN A 24 -1.69 -5.64 3.77
N PHE A 25 -2.75 -5.47 4.57
CA PHE A 25 -4.12 -5.81 4.16
C PHE A 25 -4.59 -4.94 2.98
N VAL A 26 -4.29 -3.64 3.02
CA VAL A 26 -4.63 -2.71 1.93
C VAL A 26 -3.92 -3.10 0.64
N ILE A 27 -2.60 -3.35 0.68
CA ILE A 27 -1.83 -3.73 -0.51
C ILE A 27 -2.28 -5.08 -1.06
N LEU A 28 -2.57 -6.05 -0.17
CA LEU A 28 -3.06 -7.37 -0.57
C LEU A 28 -4.41 -7.24 -1.30
N GLY A 29 -5.37 -6.52 -0.71
CA GLY A 29 -6.67 -6.30 -1.33
C GLY A 29 -6.58 -5.52 -2.63
N PHE A 30 -5.70 -4.51 -2.70
CA PHE A 30 -5.48 -3.74 -3.92
C PHE A 30 -4.89 -4.58 -5.05
N THR A 31 -3.90 -5.42 -4.73
CA THR A 31 -3.25 -6.31 -5.71
C THR A 31 -4.22 -7.38 -6.23
N ASP A 32 -4.98 -8.03 -5.34
CA ASP A 32 -6.00 -9.01 -5.74
C ASP A 32 -7.09 -8.36 -6.60
N LEU A 33 -7.55 -7.16 -6.21
CA LEU A 33 -8.50 -6.41 -7.01
C LEU A 33 -7.94 -6.15 -8.40
N LEU A 34 -6.71 -5.64 -8.52
CA LEU A 34 -6.09 -5.40 -9.82
C LEU A 34 -5.99 -6.68 -10.65
N ASP A 35 -5.49 -7.77 -10.07
CA ASP A 35 -5.35 -9.04 -10.79
C ASP A 35 -6.69 -9.52 -11.34
N ARG A 36 -7.73 -9.59 -10.49
CA ARG A 36 -9.06 -10.02 -10.91
C ARG A 36 -9.67 -9.04 -11.91
N PHE A 37 -9.46 -7.75 -11.68
CA PHE A 37 -9.92 -6.72 -12.58
C PHE A 37 -9.29 -6.83 -13.93
N PHE A 38 -8.04 -7.27 -14.13
CA PHE A 38 -7.38 -7.37 -15.44
C PHE A 38 -7.46 -8.76 -16.06
N SER A 39 -7.61 -9.81 -15.26
CA SER A 39 -7.66 -11.20 -15.72
C SER A 39 -9.06 -11.65 -16.16
N TYR A 40 -10.14 -11.08 -15.61
CA TYR A 40 -11.51 -11.56 -15.89
C TYR A 40 -12.16 -10.90 -17.12
N GLN A 41 -12.60 -11.66 -18.12
CA GLN A 41 -13.09 -11.11 -19.41
C GLN A 41 -14.60 -10.79 -19.46
N PHE A 42 -15.15 -10.27 -18.37
CA PHE A 42 -16.59 -9.93 -18.29
C PHE A 42 -16.89 -8.52 -18.79
N LEU A 43 -17.94 -8.36 -19.59
CA LEU A 43 -18.30 -7.10 -20.27
C LEU A 43 -18.40 -5.88 -19.32
N PRO A 44 -19.07 -5.96 -18.16
CA PRO A 44 -19.05 -4.90 -17.14
C PRO A 44 -17.66 -4.52 -16.61
N LEU A 45 -16.75 -5.48 -16.43
CA LEU A 45 -15.39 -5.19 -15.97
C LEU A 45 -14.57 -4.46 -17.03
N ILE A 46 -14.77 -4.76 -18.32
CA ILE A 46 -14.11 -4.04 -19.40
C ILE A 46 -14.50 -2.55 -19.36
N PHE A 47 -15.78 -2.25 -19.12
CA PHE A 47 -16.24 -0.88 -18.94
C PHE A 47 -15.61 -0.24 -17.70
N LEU A 48 -15.57 -0.95 -16.58
CA LEU A 48 -15.00 -0.45 -15.33
C LEU A 48 -13.48 -0.19 -15.43
N ARG A 49 -12.73 -1.03 -16.16
CA ARG A 49 -11.32 -0.79 -16.51
C ARG A 49 -11.15 0.50 -17.28
N ARG A 50 -11.96 0.71 -18.33
CA ARG A 50 -11.90 1.92 -19.16
C ARG A 50 -12.21 3.17 -18.35
N LEU A 51 -13.23 3.12 -17.50
CA LEU A 51 -13.53 4.21 -16.57
C LEU A 51 -12.40 4.46 -15.58
N GLY A 52 -11.81 3.41 -15.01
CA GLY A 52 -10.68 3.53 -14.08
C GLY A 52 -9.46 4.19 -14.74
N LEU A 53 -9.10 3.78 -15.96
CA LEU A 53 -8.01 4.38 -16.73
C LEU A 53 -8.31 5.83 -17.12
N PHE A 54 -9.57 6.12 -17.50
CA PHE A 54 -10.01 7.49 -17.78
C PHE A 54 -9.89 8.37 -16.53
N ALA A 55 -10.40 7.90 -15.39
CA ALA A 55 -10.29 8.60 -14.11
C ALA A 55 -8.83 8.84 -13.74
N LEU A 56 -7.95 7.85 -13.89
CA LEU A 56 -6.52 7.98 -13.59
C LEU A 56 -5.82 9.02 -14.49
N ARG A 57 -6.27 9.17 -15.74
CA ARG A 57 -5.74 10.16 -16.69
C ARG A 57 -6.22 11.58 -16.38
N HIS A 58 -7.48 11.73 -15.97
CA HIS A 58 -8.13 13.05 -15.83
C HIS A 58 -8.18 13.58 -14.40
N ILE A 59 -7.90 12.75 -13.40
CA ILE A 59 -7.93 13.11 -11.98
C ILE A 59 -6.50 12.99 -11.41
N PRO A 60 -5.69 14.07 -11.46
CA PRO A 60 -4.33 14.08 -10.91
C PRO A 60 -4.21 13.61 -9.46
N PRO A 61 -5.13 13.93 -8.51
CA PRO A 61 -5.00 13.42 -7.15
C PRO A 61 -5.18 11.91 -7.07
N LEU A 62 -6.03 11.31 -7.92
CA LEU A 62 -6.20 9.86 -8.00
C LEU A 62 -4.93 9.18 -8.50
N LYS A 63 -4.28 9.75 -9.52
CA LYS A 63 -2.98 9.28 -10.02
C LYS A 63 -1.90 9.36 -8.94
N SER A 64 -1.82 10.48 -8.23
CA SER A 64 -0.86 10.68 -7.14
C SER A 64 -1.10 9.68 -6.00
N PHE A 65 -2.37 9.46 -5.62
CA PHE A 65 -2.75 8.46 -4.63
C PHE A 65 -2.34 7.05 -5.05
N ALA A 66 -2.67 6.63 -6.28
CA ALA A 66 -2.29 5.32 -6.80
C ALA A 66 -0.77 5.11 -6.79
N LEU A 67 0.00 6.12 -7.22
CA LEU A 67 1.47 6.07 -7.18
C LEU A 67 2.00 5.97 -5.76
N ARG A 68 1.48 6.76 -4.82
CA ARG A 68 1.86 6.68 -3.40
C ARG A 68 1.50 5.33 -2.79
N LEU A 69 0.44 4.69 -3.26
CA LEU A 69 -0.01 3.39 -2.77
C LEU A 69 0.94 2.31 -3.25
N MET A 70 1.23 2.30 -4.55
CA MET A 70 2.14 1.35 -5.19
C MET A 70 3.58 1.47 -4.69
N THR A 71 4.02 2.68 -4.34
CA THR A 71 5.37 2.94 -3.80
C THR A 71 5.46 2.75 -2.27
N GLY A 72 4.36 2.40 -1.60
CA GLY A 72 4.32 2.22 -0.14
C GLY A 72 4.45 3.52 0.67
N LEU A 73 4.35 4.69 0.01
CA LEU A 73 4.46 6.02 0.64
C LEU A 73 3.18 6.49 1.35
N LEU A 74 2.11 5.71 1.27
CA LEU A 74 0.88 5.92 2.04
C LEU A 74 0.98 5.45 3.50
N GLY A 75 1.92 4.56 3.79
CA GLY A 75 2.15 4.04 5.14
C GLY A 75 2.90 5.02 6.04
N ARG A 76 2.95 4.70 7.34
CA ARG A 76 3.78 5.48 8.27
C ARG A 76 5.24 5.22 7.92
N SER A 77 5.98 6.25 7.53
CA SER A 77 7.43 6.13 7.38
C SER A 77 8.05 5.84 8.75
N PRO A 78 8.86 4.79 8.90
CA PRO A 78 9.59 4.58 10.14
C PRO A 78 10.54 5.77 10.34
N ASN A 79 10.65 6.27 11.58
CA ASN A 79 11.49 7.42 11.95
C ASN A 79 13.01 7.11 11.90
N LEU A 80 13.45 6.39 10.87
CA LEU A 80 14.86 6.03 10.64
C LEU A 80 15.61 7.16 9.93
N THR A 81 14.90 8.03 9.22
CA THR A 81 15.48 9.11 8.39
C THR A 81 15.38 10.49 9.04
N SER A 82 14.84 10.61 10.26
CA SER A 82 14.92 11.86 11.03
C SER A 82 16.31 12.01 11.63
N LYS A 83 17.33 12.10 10.78
CA LYS A 83 18.60 12.67 11.17
C LYS A 83 18.37 14.17 11.21
N LYS A 84 18.08 14.69 12.40
CA LYS A 84 18.23 16.10 12.71
C LYS A 84 19.72 16.41 12.47
N LEU A 85 20.04 16.91 11.27
CA LEU A 85 21.32 17.58 11.01
C LEU A 85 21.33 18.90 11.78
#